data_AF-F2NYF6-F1
#
_entry.id   AF-F2NYF6-F1
#
_cell.length_a   1.000
_cell.length_b   1.000
_cell.length_c   1.000
_cell.angle_alpha   90.00
_cell.angle_beta   90.00
_cell.angle_gamma   90.00
#
_symmetry.space_group_name_H-M   'P 1'
#
loop_
_entity.id
_entity.type
_entity.pdbx_description
1 polymer ?
#
loop_
_entity_poly.entity_id
_entity_poly.type
_entity_poly.pdbx_seq_one_letter_code
_entity_poly.pdbx_strand_id
1 'polypeptide(L)'
;MTKIKIKPKLGIEDEIQIDTPVQRYIIISCFRGGSSEDIGTGFIDAANTLRKKLEKELDSYKANINIEIYNIDSITTLVGIINKGNIKQLDIFSHGGTEHLVIGSGEGIGKRELLYASDLSKFNKDSFLKDAIITFWGCKTASNPSRFRKFIGKKCIAEEFANYFKKCKVVGFTGGAIQASSPTSKPDINFIHKQGDDVWFVTWGTVKIFYED
;
A
#
# COMPACT_ATOMS: atom_id res chain seq x y z
N MET A 1 -8.95 -0.50 31.08
CA MET A 1 -10.39 -0.33 30.72
C MET A 1 -10.95 0.78 31.58
N THR A 2 -11.13 1.97 31.04
CA THR A 2 -11.67 3.09 31.81
C THR A 2 -13.17 3.13 31.60
N LYS A 3 -13.94 2.73 32.62
CA LYS A 3 -15.41 2.85 32.62
C LYS A 3 -15.78 4.24 33.13
N ILE A 4 -16.27 5.10 32.25
CA ILE A 4 -16.89 6.37 32.64
C ILE A 4 -18.39 6.10 32.83
N LYS A 5 -18.89 6.28 34.06
CA LYS A 5 -20.33 6.32 34.34
C LYS A 5 -20.80 7.76 34.23
N ILE A 6 -21.62 8.05 33.23
CA ILE A 6 -22.35 9.31 33.13
C ILE A 6 -23.80 9.02 33.55
N LYS A 7 -24.29 9.71 34.59
CA LYS A 7 -25.72 9.71 34.94
C LYS A 7 -26.44 10.68 34.01
N PRO A 8 -27.51 10.29 33.30
CA PRO A 8 -28.28 11.24 32.52
C PRO A 8 -29.18 12.07 33.44
N LYS A 9 -29.15 13.39 33.28
CA LYS A 9 -30.21 14.28 33.75
C LYS A 9 -31.01 14.71 32.52
N LEU A 10 -32.29 14.36 32.54
CA LEU A 10 -33.39 14.96 31.78
C LEU A 10 -33.32 14.85 30.24
N GLY A 11 -34.04 13.87 29.70
CA GLY A 11 -35.21 14.16 28.85
C GLY A 11 -35.00 14.67 27.43
N ILE A 12 -33.80 14.59 26.86
CA ILE A 12 -33.59 14.72 25.41
C ILE A 12 -32.70 13.55 25.01
N GLU A 13 -33.25 12.60 24.25
CA GLU A 13 -32.42 11.63 23.53
C GLU A 13 -31.79 12.38 22.36
N ASP A 14 -30.77 13.19 22.64
CA ASP A 14 -29.84 13.61 21.62
C ASP A 14 -29.11 12.34 21.18
N GLU A 15 -29.41 11.84 19.98
CA GLU A 15 -28.53 10.89 19.31
C GLU A 15 -27.14 11.54 19.26
N ILE A 16 -26.24 11.06 20.11
CA ILE A 16 -24.84 11.43 20.04
C ILE A 16 -24.34 10.84 18.73
N GLN A 17 -24.36 11.64 17.66
CA GLN A 17 -23.73 11.32 16.41
C GLN A 17 -22.22 11.33 16.67
N ILE A 18 -21.67 10.16 16.98
CA ILE A 18 -20.24 9.98 17.12
C ILE A 18 -19.69 10.08 15.70
N ASP A 19 -19.16 11.24 15.33
CA ASP A 19 -18.39 11.43 14.10
C ASP A 19 -17.23 10.45 14.12
N THR A 20 -17.45 9.31 13.48
CA THR A 20 -16.42 8.30 13.35
C THR A 20 -15.42 8.87 12.35
N PRO A 21 -14.12 9.00 12.70
CA PRO A 21 -13.14 9.55 11.80
C PRO A 21 -13.18 8.82 10.46
N VAL A 22 -13.23 9.58 9.37
CA VAL A 22 -13.26 9.03 8.01
C VAL A 22 -12.04 8.13 7.82
N GLN A 23 -12.29 6.85 7.52
CA GLN A 23 -11.24 5.87 7.30
C GLN A 23 -10.69 6.03 5.88
N ARG A 24 -9.37 6.04 5.75
CA ARG A 24 -8.70 6.26 4.46
C ARG A 24 -8.27 4.94 3.85
N TYR A 25 -8.67 4.74 2.59
CA TYR A 25 -8.24 3.67 1.71
C TYR A 25 -7.38 4.30 0.63
N ILE A 26 -6.07 4.06 0.70
CA ILE A 26 -5.10 4.76 -0.14
C ILE A 26 -4.56 3.80 -1.19
N ILE A 27 -4.60 4.22 -2.44
CA ILE A 27 -4.03 3.49 -3.57
C ILE A 27 -2.95 4.36 -4.20
N ILE A 28 -1.73 3.85 -4.30
CA ILE A 28 -0.57 4.58 -4.78
C ILE A 28 0.00 3.86 -5.99
N SER A 29 0.19 4.62 -7.08
CA SER A 29 1.02 4.23 -8.22
C SER A 29 2.33 5.01 -8.15
N CYS A 30 3.46 4.30 -8.21
CA CYS A 30 4.80 4.88 -8.12
C CYS A 30 5.48 4.97 -9.50
N PHE A 31 6.66 5.58 -9.51
CA PHE A 31 7.55 5.62 -10.67
C PHE A 31 7.92 4.23 -11.21
N ARG A 32 7.90 4.07 -12.54
CA ARG A 32 8.21 2.82 -13.26
C ARG A 32 9.67 2.71 -13.70
N GLY A 33 10.25 3.75 -14.30
CA GLY A 33 11.61 3.74 -14.84
C GLY A 33 11.91 2.68 -15.93
N GLY A 34 11.63 3.03 -17.20
CA GLY A 34 12.50 2.77 -18.37
C GLY A 34 12.35 1.49 -19.22
N SER A 35 11.37 1.44 -20.13
CA SER A 35 11.47 0.90 -21.50
C SER A 35 10.48 1.65 -22.42
N SER A 36 10.68 1.62 -23.74
CA SER A 36 9.97 2.44 -24.74
C SER A 36 8.48 2.11 -24.94
N GLU A 37 7.96 1.10 -24.24
CA GLU A 37 6.55 0.66 -24.33
C GLU A 37 5.77 0.91 -23.02
N ASP A 38 6.38 1.61 -22.04
CA ASP A 38 5.97 1.54 -20.63
C ASP A 38 5.71 2.91 -19.96
N ILE A 39 5.22 3.90 -20.71
CA ILE A 39 4.97 5.23 -20.15
C ILE A 39 3.67 5.25 -19.33
N GLY A 40 3.78 5.06 -18.01
CA GLY A 40 2.78 5.44 -17.01
C GLY A 40 1.52 4.58 -16.87
N THR A 41 1.16 3.77 -17.86
CA THR A 41 -0.16 3.10 -17.90
C THR A 41 -0.34 2.00 -16.84
N GLY A 42 0.52 0.98 -16.80
CA GLY A 42 0.22 -0.25 -16.05
C GLY A 42 -0.02 -0.11 -14.53
N PHE A 43 0.79 0.67 -13.80
CA PHE A 43 0.55 0.91 -12.37
C PHE A 43 -0.65 1.85 -12.13
N ILE A 44 -0.83 2.87 -12.98
CA ILE A 44 -1.94 3.83 -12.87
C ILE A 44 -3.27 3.11 -13.18
N ASP A 45 -3.30 2.32 -14.25
CA ASP A 45 -4.47 1.57 -14.69
C ASP A 45 -4.83 0.50 -13.65
N ALA A 46 -3.84 -0.21 -13.09
CA ALA A 46 -4.10 -1.13 -11.98
C ALA A 46 -4.63 -0.45 -10.72
N ALA A 47 -4.07 0.70 -10.35
CA ALA A 47 -4.58 1.51 -9.25
C ALA A 47 -6.04 1.96 -9.51
N ASN A 48 -6.35 2.36 -10.74
CA ASN A 48 -7.70 2.73 -11.16
C ASN A 48 -8.67 1.55 -11.17
N THR A 49 -8.26 0.37 -11.65
CA THR A 49 -9.08 -0.85 -11.62
C THR A 49 -9.38 -1.24 -10.18
N LEU A 50 -8.40 -1.18 -9.27
CA LEU A 50 -8.62 -1.42 -7.85
C LEU A 50 -9.59 -0.39 -7.25
N ARG A 51 -9.44 0.90 -7.58
CA ARG A 51 -10.37 1.96 -7.14
C ARG A 51 -11.81 1.65 -7.56
N LYS A 52 -12.06 1.40 -8.86
CA LYS A 52 -13.40 1.10 -9.39
C LYS A 52 -14.02 -0.12 -8.68
N LYS A 53 -13.20 -1.16 -8.43
CA LYS A 53 -13.65 -2.36 -7.71
C LYS A 53 -14.08 -2.01 -6.28
N LEU A 54 -13.24 -1.27 -5.55
CA LEU A 54 -13.52 -0.88 -4.17
C LEU A 54 -14.75 0.03 -4.09
N GLU A 55 -14.91 1.01 -4.99
CA GLU A 55 -16.10 1.86 -5.07
C GLU A 55 -17.37 1.02 -5.23
N LYS A 56 -17.38 0.07 -6.17
CA LYS A 56 -18.53 -0.83 -6.38
C LYS A 56 -18.82 -1.74 -5.18
N GLU A 57 -17.80 -2.23 -4.49
CA GLU A 57 -17.97 -3.07 -3.29
C GLU A 57 -18.48 -2.24 -2.10
N LEU A 58 -18.04 -0.99 -2.00
CA LEU A 58 -18.36 -0.07 -0.92
C LEU A 58 -19.67 0.69 -1.12
N ASP A 59 -20.25 0.71 -2.33
CA ASP A 59 -21.62 1.20 -2.55
C ASP A 59 -22.66 0.48 -1.65
N SER A 60 -22.34 -0.72 -1.17
CA SER A 60 -23.16 -1.49 -0.21
C SER A 60 -22.87 -1.20 1.27
N TYR A 61 -21.76 -0.50 1.56
CA TYR A 61 -21.27 -0.16 2.89
C TYR A 61 -20.50 1.16 2.82
N LYS A 62 -21.07 2.31 3.26
CA LYS A 62 -20.43 3.30 4.19
C LYS A 62 -20.71 4.78 3.91
N ALA A 63 -21.04 5.49 4.99
CA ALA A 63 -20.90 6.95 5.11
C ALA A 63 -19.47 7.41 5.52
N ASN A 64 -18.56 6.50 5.93
CA ASN A 64 -17.32 6.87 6.65
C ASN A 64 -16.01 6.34 6.03
N ILE A 65 -15.97 6.11 4.70
CA ILE A 65 -14.71 5.79 3.99
C ILE A 65 -14.42 6.82 2.91
N ASN A 66 -13.14 7.19 2.81
CA ASN A 66 -12.59 7.93 1.69
C ASN A 66 -11.60 7.04 0.92
N ILE A 67 -11.83 6.85 -0.38
CA ILE A 67 -10.89 6.18 -1.27
C ILE A 67 -10.05 7.26 -1.96
N GLU A 68 -8.75 7.21 -1.76
CA GLU A 68 -7.80 8.19 -2.29
C GLU A 68 -6.83 7.48 -3.25
N ILE A 69 -6.68 8.03 -4.45
CA ILE A 69 -5.73 7.52 -5.44
C ILE A 69 -4.65 8.58 -5.71
N TYR A 70 -3.39 8.14 -5.72
CA TYR A 70 -2.24 8.99 -5.97
C TYR A 70 -1.31 8.38 -7.01
N ASN A 71 -0.83 9.22 -7.93
CA ASN A 71 0.34 8.94 -8.75
C ASN A 71 1.49 9.79 -8.20
N ILE A 72 2.54 9.15 -7.72
CA ILE A 72 3.65 9.81 -7.04
C ILE A 72 4.98 9.49 -7.71
N ASP A 73 5.90 10.43 -7.59
CA ASP A 73 7.28 10.29 -8.07
C ASP A 73 8.32 10.62 -6.98
N SER A 74 7.91 10.66 -5.70
CA SER A 74 8.87 10.87 -4.62
C SER A 74 8.49 10.27 -3.26
N ILE A 75 9.50 9.92 -2.46
CA ILE A 75 9.34 9.52 -1.05
C ILE A 75 8.75 10.66 -0.22
N THR A 76 9.14 11.92 -0.50
CA THR A 76 8.60 13.09 0.22
C THR A 76 7.08 13.18 0.07
N THR A 77 6.55 12.97 -1.13
CA THR A 77 5.10 12.93 -1.37
C THR A 77 4.45 11.75 -0.63
N LEU A 78 5.06 10.56 -0.68
CA LEU A 78 4.57 9.37 0.04
C LEU A 78 4.46 9.63 1.55
N VAL A 79 5.49 10.24 2.15
CA VAL A 79 5.51 10.63 3.57
C VAL A 79 4.37 11.59 3.88
N GLY A 80 4.18 12.63 3.06
CA GLY A 80 3.09 13.59 3.25
C GLY A 80 1.69 12.96 3.19
N ILE A 81 1.49 11.95 2.34
CA ILE A 81 0.21 11.22 2.22
C ILE A 81 -0.03 10.32 3.45
N ILE A 82 0.99 9.55 3.85
CA ILE A 82 0.88 8.59 4.95
C ILE A 82 0.77 9.30 6.30
N ASN A 83 1.50 10.39 6.52
CA ASN A 83 1.52 11.10 7.81
C ASN A 83 0.18 11.77 8.18
N LYS A 84 -0.74 11.94 7.21
CA LYS A 84 -2.12 12.38 7.48
C LYS A 84 -2.93 11.39 8.33
N GLY A 85 -2.48 10.13 8.44
CA GLY A 85 -3.04 9.13 9.37
C GLY A 85 -4.42 8.60 9.00
N ASN A 86 -5.08 7.91 9.94
CA ASN A 86 -6.40 7.28 9.81
C ASN A 86 -6.51 6.27 8.65
N ILE A 87 -5.42 5.56 8.36
CA ILE A 87 -5.34 4.64 7.22
C ILE A 87 -5.82 3.26 7.63
N LYS A 88 -6.83 2.73 6.92
CA LYS A 88 -7.30 1.36 7.09
C LYS A 88 -6.73 0.41 6.02
N GLN A 89 -6.44 0.94 4.83
CA GLN A 89 -5.85 0.17 3.74
C GLN A 89 -4.89 1.04 2.95
N LEU A 90 -3.75 0.46 2.55
CA LEU A 90 -2.76 1.06 1.68
C LEU A 90 -2.29 0.03 0.64
N ASP A 91 -2.49 0.32 -0.63
CA ASP A 91 -1.98 -0.47 -1.75
C ASP A 91 -0.92 0.34 -2.51
N ILE A 92 0.29 -0.19 -2.64
CA ILE A 92 1.39 0.46 -3.39
C ILE A 92 1.76 -0.38 -4.61
N PHE A 93 1.53 0.15 -5.80
CA PHE A 93 1.95 -0.38 -7.09
C PHE A 93 3.31 0.21 -7.48
N SER A 94 4.34 -0.62 -7.44
CA SER A 94 5.73 -0.19 -7.54
C SER A 94 6.64 -1.35 -7.95
N HIS A 95 7.81 -1.04 -8.50
CA HIS A 95 8.88 -2.04 -8.56
C HIS A 95 9.41 -2.33 -7.15
N GLY A 96 9.75 -3.59 -6.90
CA GLY A 96 10.23 -4.04 -5.59
C GLY A 96 11.56 -4.75 -5.69
N GLY A 97 12.31 -4.65 -4.60
CA GLY A 97 13.38 -5.56 -4.26
C GLY A 97 13.15 -6.14 -2.87
N THR A 98 14.02 -7.05 -2.46
CA THR A 98 13.93 -7.67 -1.13
C THR A 98 13.90 -6.63 0.00
N GLU A 99 14.65 -5.55 -0.13
CA GLU A 99 14.88 -4.57 0.94
C GLU A 99 14.44 -3.14 0.57
N HIS A 100 13.77 -2.97 -0.58
CA HIS A 100 13.35 -1.64 -1.03
C HIS A 100 12.11 -1.67 -1.93
N LEU A 101 11.46 -0.52 -2.02
CA LEU A 101 10.48 -0.17 -3.06
C LEU A 101 11.03 0.95 -3.93
N VAL A 102 10.70 0.94 -5.22
CA VAL A 102 11.02 2.06 -6.14
C VAL A 102 9.88 3.05 -6.08
N ILE A 103 10.10 4.20 -5.43
CA ILE A 103 9.04 5.20 -5.24
C ILE A 103 9.07 6.28 -6.31
N GLY A 104 10.27 6.75 -6.67
CA GLY A 104 10.46 7.91 -7.54
C GLY A 104 11.52 7.71 -8.61
N SER A 105 11.60 8.65 -9.53
CA SER A 105 12.61 8.77 -10.58
C SER A 105 13.99 9.14 -10.04
N GLY A 106 14.06 9.84 -8.90
CA GLY A 106 15.32 10.33 -8.33
C GLY A 106 16.02 11.34 -9.24
N GLU A 107 17.20 11.81 -8.83
CA GLU A 107 17.91 12.86 -9.56
C GLU A 107 18.87 12.31 -10.63
N GLY A 108 18.43 12.30 -11.89
CA GLY A 108 19.25 12.00 -13.07
C GLY A 108 18.74 10.84 -13.93
N ILE A 109 19.19 10.76 -15.19
CA ILE A 109 18.78 9.72 -16.13
C ILE A 109 19.15 8.33 -15.59
N GLY A 110 18.17 7.43 -15.53
CA GLY A 110 18.35 6.05 -15.06
C GLY A 110 18.50 5.91 -13.55
N LYS A 111 18.32 6.99 -12.78
CA LYS A 111 18.23 6.93 -11.33
C LYS A 111 16.83 6.48 -10.90
N ARG A 112 16.74 6.08 -9.64
CA ARG A 112 15.52 5.67 -8.96
C ARG A 112 15.62 6.12 -7.51
N GLU A 113 14.56 6.69 -6.99
CA GLU A 113 14.41 6.95 -5.56
C GLU A 113 13.88 5.68 -4.88
N LEU A 114 14.68 5.11 -4.00
CA LEU A 114 14.44 3.82 -3.37
C LEU A 114 14.09 4.02 -1.89
N LEU A 115 12.96 3.47 -1.48
CA LEU A 115 12.52 3.48 -0.09
C LEU A 115 13.07 2.27 0.65
N TYR A 116 13.96 2.50 1.62
CA TYR A 116 14.55 1.47 2.47
C TYR A 116 13.99 1.53 3.90
N ALA A 117 14.32 0.53 4.71
CA ALA A 117 13.98 0.51 6.14
C ALA A 117 14.47 1.75 6.90
N SER A 118 15.61 2.35 6.51
CA SER A 118 16.14 3.58 7.13
C SER A 118 15.22 4.79 6.94
N ASP A 119 14.44 4.81 5.86
CA ASP A 119 13.51 5.90 5.56
C ASP A 119 12.22 5.82 6.36
N LEU A 120 11.95 4.68 7.02
CA LEU A 120 10.74 4.49 7.81
C LEU A 120 10.61 5.53 8.93
N SER A 121 11.74 6.00 9.47
CA SER A 121 11.80 7.07 10.48
C SER A 121 11.16 8.39 10.04
N LYS A 122 10.96 8.61 8.73
CA LYS A 122 10.29 9.80 8.17
C LYS A 122 8.77 9.74 8.32
N PHE A 123 8.20 8.57 8.56
CA PHE A 123 6.76 8.36 8.67
C PHE A 123 6.28 8.44 10.13
N ASN A 124 5.06 8.92 10.32
CA ASN A 124 4.37 8.83 11.60
C ASN A 124 3.99 7.36 11.89
N LYS A 125 4.48 6.81 13.01
CA LYS A 125 4.23 5.43 13.42
C LYS A 125 2.75 5.13 13.64
N ASP A 126 1.97 6.13 14.04
CA ASP A 126 0.55 5.99 14.36
C ASP A 126 -0.36 6.31 13.16
N SER A 127 0.18 6.36 11.94
CA SER A 127 -0.59 6.65 10.73
C SER A 127 -1.66 5.60 10.40
N PHE A 128 -1.49 4.36 10.87
CA PHE A 128 -2.35 3.24 10.54
C PHE A 128 -3.29 2.89 11.69
N LEU A 129 -4.54 2.61 11.35
CA LEU A 129 -5.51 2.07 12.29
C LEU A 129 -5.14 0.64 12.67
N LYS A 130 -5.67 0.17 13.81
CA LYS A 130 -5.54 -1.23 14.20
C LYS A 130 -6.10 -2.14 13.09
N ASP A 131 -5.35 -3.20 12.80
CA ASP A 131 -5.63 -4.19 11.76
C ASP A 131 -5.73 -3.56 10.37
N ALA A 132 -5.01 -2.45 10.13
CA ALA A 132 -4.85 -1.92 8.79
C ALA A 132 -4.07 -2.90 7.91
N ILE A 133 -4.33 -2.87 6.60
CA ILE A 133 -3.64 -3.72 5.63
C ILE A 133 -2.79 -2.84 4.72
N ILE A 134 -1.52 -3.20 4.58
CA ILE A 134 -0.58 -2.60 3.63
C ILE A 134 -0.21 -3.68 2.62
N THR A 135 -0.37 -3.43 1.33
CA THR A 135 -0.02 -4.36 0.26
C THR A 135 1.03 -3.76 -0.66
N PHE A 136 2.13 -4.47 -0.87
CA PHE A 136 3.16 -4.09 -1.84
C PHE A 136 3.04 -4.90 -3.12
N TRP A 137 2.39 -4.32 -4.13
CA TRP A 137 2.28 -4.85 -5.49
C TRP A 137 3.58 -4.68 -6.27
N GLY A 138 4.65 -5.33 -5.79
CA GLY A 138 5.98 -5.28 -6.36
C GLY A 138 6.76 -6.59 -6.19
N CYS A 139 7.87 -6.70 -6.91
CA CYS A 139 8.70 -7.90 -6.92
C CYS A 139 9.47 -8.10 -5.60
N LYS A 140 9.57 -9.37 -5.15
CA LYS A 140 10.43 -9.82 -4.05
C LYS A 140 10.28 -9.08 -2.71
N THR A 141 9.23 -8.31 -2.49
CA THR A 141 9.01 -7.50 -1.27
C THR A 141 8.93 -8.32 0.02
N ALA A 142 8.69 -9.63 -0.08
CA ALA A 142 8.70 -10.59 1.02
C ALA A 142 9.74 -11.73 0.87
N SER A 143 10.68 -11.59 -0.07
CA SER A 143 11.78 -12.55 -0.22
C SER A 143 12.72 -12.51 0.98
N ASN A 144 13.36 -13.63 1.29
CA ASN A 144 14.40 -13.62 2.31
C ASN A 144 15.60 -12.81 1.79
N PRO A 145 16.20 -11.93 2.61
CA PRO A 145 17.49 -11.33 2.31
C PRO A 145 18.57 -12.40 2.11
N SER A 146 19.67 -12.02 1.46
CA SER A 146 20.81 -12.93 1.31
C SER A 146 21.34 -13.38 2.68
N ARG A 147 22.00 -14.55 2.74
CA ARG A 147 22.47 -15.14 4.00
C ARG A 147 23.32 -14.18 4.84
N PHE A 148 24.22 -13.43 4.20
CA PHE A 148 25.03 -12.40 4.86
C PHE A 148 24.16 -11.26 5.43
N ARG A 149 23.19 -10.77 4.66
CA ARG A 149 22.29 -9.70 5.12
C ARG A 149 21.41 -10.15 6.27
N LYS A 150 20.92 -11.39 6.24
CA LYS A 150 20.18 -12.00 7.35
C LYS A 150 21.04 -12.13 8.61
N PHE A 151 22.34 -12.46 8.46
CA PHE A 151 23.27 -12.54 9.59
C PHE A 151 23.45 -11.21 10.32
N ILE A 152 23.45 -10.09 9.59
CA ILE A 152 23.47 -8.73 10.18
C ILE A 152 22.06 -8.20 10.51
N GLY A 153 21.06 -9.09 10.59
CA GLY A 153 19.71 -8.75 11.06
C GLY A 153 18.81 -8.02 10.05
N LYS A 154 19.21 -7.90 8.78
CA LYS A 154 18.34 -7.30 7.76
C LYS A 154 17.13 -8.19 7.49
N LYS A 155 15.97 -7.55 7.37
CA LYS A 155 14.70 -8.19 7.01
C LYS A 155 14.25 -7.71 5.63
N CYS A 156 13.21 -8.33 5.11
CA CYS A 156 12.58 -7.85 3.87
C CYS A 156 11.77 -6.58 4.12
N ILE A 157 11.55 -5.77 3.09
CA ILE A 157 10.88 -4.48 3.23
C ILE A 157 9.47 -4.61 3.83
N ALA A 158 8.72 -5.67 3.48
CA ALA A 158 7.40 -5.93 4.06
C ALA A 158 7.47 -6.17 5.59
N GLU A 159 8.46 -6.93 6.05
CA GLU A 159 8.65 -7.19 7.48
C GLU A 159 9.13 -5.94 8.23
N GLU A 160 10.01 -5.14 7.64
CA GLU A 160 10.48 -3.88 8.23
C GLU A 160 9.32 -2.89 8.43
N PHE A 161 8.41 -2.78 7.45
CA PHE A 161 7.20 -1.97 7.58
C PHE A 161 6.29 -2.47 8.71
N ALA A 162 6.07 -3.78 8.82
CA ALA A 162 5.24 -4.36 9.87
C ALA A 162 5.81 -4.04 11.26
N ASN A 163 7.13 -4.18 11.43
CA ASN A 163 7.80 -3.87 12.70
C ASN A 163 7.73 -2.38 13.05
N TYR A 164 7.79 -1.49 12.05
CA TYR A 164 7.82 -0.05 12.26
C TYR A 164 6.46 0.51 12.65
N PHE A 165 5.42 0.22 11.87
CA PHE A 165 4.08 0.77 12.09
C PHE A 165 3.33 0.04 13.19
N LYS A 166 3.58 -1.27 13.37
CA LYS A 166 2.88 -2.15 14.32
C LYS A 166 1.36 -2.15 14.09
N LYS A 167 0.66 -3.15 14.65
CA LYS A 167 -0.80 -3.29 14.57
C LYS A 167 -1.39 -3.32 13.15
N CYS A 168 -0.55 -3.44 12.12
CA CYS A 168 -0.92 -3.51 10.72
C CYS A 168 -0.38 -4.79 10.09
N LYS A 169 -1.16 -5.36 9.18
CA LYS A 169 -0.75 -6.51 8.38
C LYS A 169 -0.08 -6.00 7.12
N VAL A 170 1.15 -6.43 6.87
CA VAL A 170 1.89 -6.06 5.65
C VAL A 170 2.01 -7.28 4.76
N VAL A 171 1.45 -7.17 3.57
CA VAL A 171 1.40 -8.20 2.54
C VAL A 171 2.49 -7.92 1.51
N GLY A 172 3.32 -8.92 1.24
CA GLY A 172 4.34 -8.88 0.20
C GLY A 172 4.51 -10.21 -0.51
N PHE A 173 5.33 -10.21 -1.57
CA PHE A 173 5.46 -11.34 -2.50
C PHE A 173 6.91 -11.81 -2.61
N THR A 174 7.14 -13.13 -2.64
CA THR A 174 8.50 -13.68 -2.83
C THR A 174 8.94 -13.65 -4.28
N GLY A 175 8.05 -13.90 -5.24
CA GLY A 175 8.32 -13.72 -6.67
C GLY A 175 8.06 -12.27 -7.05
N GLY A 176 6.77 -11.94 -7.21
CA GLY A 176 6.32 -10.58 -7.45
C GLY A 176 4.87 -10.48 -7.87
N ALA A 177 4.49 -9.30 -8.34
CA ALA A 177 3.20 -9.04 -8.95
C ALA A 177 3.41 -8.49 -10.36
N ILE A 178 2.62 -8.97 -11.31
CA ILE A 178 2.72 -8.60 -12.72
C ILE A 178 1.34 -8.27 -13.28
N GLN A 179 1.32 -7.37 -14.25
CA GLN A 179 0.12 -6.94 -14.96
C GLN A 179 -0.54 -8.14 -15.66
N ALA A 180 -1.87 -8.10 -15.74
CA ALA A 180 -2.69 -9.13 -16.34
C ALA A 180 -4.04 -8.58 -16.78
N SER A 181 -4.64 -9.25 -17.76
CA SER A 181 -5.98 -8.93 -18.29
C SER A 181 -7.14 -9.28 -17.34
N SER A 182 -6.91 -10.15 -16.34
CA SER A 182 -7.92 -10.56 -15.38
C SER A 182 -7.29 -11.09 -14.07
N PRO A 183 -8.06 -11.18 -12.96
CA PRO A 183 -7.55 -11.72 -11.70
C PRO A 183 -7.15 -13.20 -11.75
N THR A 184 -7.66 -13.96 -12.73
CA THR A 184 -7.44 -15.41 -12.88
C THR A 184 -6.45 -15.74 -14.00
N SER A 185 -5.95 -14.72 -14.69
CA SER A 185 -4.95 -14.89 -15.74
C SER A 185 -3.65 -15.43 -15.15
N LYS A 186 -2.96 -16.27 -15.93
CA LYS A 186 -1.58 -16.65 -15.59
C LYS A 186 -0.66 -15.43 -15.73
N PRO A 187 0.43 -15.34 -14.94
CA PRO A 187 1.47 -14.33 -15.14
C PRO A 187 1.98 -14.33 -16.59
N ASP A 188 1.94 -13.18 -17.25
CA ASP A 188 2.44 -13.00 -18.62
C ASP A 188 3.30 -11.74 -18.70
N ILE A 189 4.59 -11.92 -19.01
CA ILE A 189 5.55 -10.82 -19.17
C ILE A 189 5.40 -10.05 -20.47
N ASN A 190 4.66 -10.61 -21.44
CA ASN A 190 4.41 -10.01 -22.75
C ASN A 190 3.01 -9.41 -22.83
N PHE A 191 2.29 -9.30 -21.72
CA PHE A 191 0.98 -8.67 -21.71
C PHE A 191 1.11 -7.19 -22.06
N ILE A 192 0.51 -6.81 -23.20
CA ILE A 192 0.44 -5.44 -23.68
C ILE A 192 -1.00 -4.94 -23.49
N HIS A 193 -1.15 -3.75 -22.95
CA HIS A 193 -2.44 -3.08 -22.78
C HIS A 193 -2.35 -1.62 -23.22
N LYS A 194 -3.50 -0.99 -23.45
CA LYS A 194 -3.62 0.44 -23.69
C LYS A 194 -3.93 1.18 -22.39
N GLN A 195 -3.56 2.45 -22.35
CA GLN A 195 -3.94 3.31 -21.24
C GLN A 195 -5.46 3.32 -21.04
N GLY A 196 -5.89 3.17 -19.79
CA GLY A 196 -7.31 3.15 -19.43
C GLY A 196 -7.98 1.77 -19.52
N ASP A 197 -7.28 0.75 -20.02
CA ASP A 197 -7.75 -0.64 -19.92
C ASP A 197 -7.85 -1.06 -18.45
N ASP A 198 -8.75 -1.99 -18.14
CA ASP A 198 -8.75 -2.59 -16.81
C ASP A 198 -7.56 -3.55 -16.69
N VAL A 199 -6.62 -3.20 -15.80
CA VAL A 199 -5.39 -3.95 -15.57
C VAL A 199 -5.42 -4.53 -14.16
N TRP A 200 -5.16 -5.83 -14.07
CA TRP A 200 -5.04 -6.55 -12.81
C TRP A 200 -3.58 -6.83 -12.51
N PHE A 201 -3.25 -7.01 -11.23
CA PHE A 201 -1.96 -7.52 -10.81
C PHE A 201 -2.14 -8.94 -10.29
N VAL A 202 -1.55 -9.91 -10.98
CA VAL A 202 -1.48 -11.30 -10.55
C VAL A 202 -0.11 -11.57 -9.94
N THR A 203 -0.08 -12.40 -8.91
CA THR A 203 1.14 -12.65 -8.16
C THR A 203 1.78 -13.96 -8.61
N TRP A 204 3.09 -14.04 -8.52
CA TRP A 204 3.84 -15.28 -8.67
C TRP A 204 4.79 -15.47 -7.49
N GLY A 205 5.09 -16.72 -7.16
CA GLY A 205 5.73 -17.10 -5.92
C GLY A 205 4.73 -17.15 -4.75
N THR A 206 5.23 -16.93 -3.54
CA THR A 206 4.46 -17.06 -2.30
C THR A 206 4.03 -15.70 -1.78
N VAL A 207 2.77 -15.57 -1.38
CA VAL A 207 2.26 -14.44 -0.60
C VAL A 207 2.66 -14.63 0.86
N LYS A 208 3.28 -13.62 1.46
CA LYS A 208 3.57 -13.59 2.90
C LYS A 208 2.88 -12.40 3.55
N ILE A 209 2.47 -12.61 4.79
CA ILE A 209 1.85 -11.60 5.64
C ILE A 209 2.70 -11.48 6.88
N PHE A 210 3.14 -10.25 7.16
CA PHE A 210 3.88 -9.89 8.37
C PHE A 210 2.98 -9.06 9.27
N TYR A 211 3.09 -9.26 10.58
CA TYR A 211 2.32 -8.56 11.58
C TYR A 211 3.13 -8.51 12.87
N GLU A 212 3.13 -7.34 13.51
CA GLU A 212 3.75 -7.10 14.81
C GLU A 212 2.70 -6.42 15.70
N ASP A 213 2.47 -6.96 16.89
CA ASP A 213 1.48 -6.45 17.87
C ASP A 213 1.83 -5.06 18.44
#